data_AF-A0A2K9K5H0-F1
#
_entry.id   AF-A0A2K9K5H0-F1
#
_cell.length_a   1.000
_cell.length_b   1.000
_cell.length_c   1.000
_cell.angle_alpha   90.00
_cell.angle_beta   90.00
_cell.angle_gamma   90.00
#
_symmetry.space_group_name_H-M   'P 1'
#
loop_
_entity.id
_entity.type
_entity.pdbx_description
1 polymer ?
#
loop_
_entity_poly.entity_id
_entity_poly.type
_entity_poly.pdbx_seq_one_letter_code
_entity_poly.pdbx_strand_id
1 'polypeptide(L)'
;MSAPYLFIDRDGTIIEEPITDKQVDSLEKLALLPNVIPALLQLQSFGYKLVMVSNQDGLGTDSFPKADFDAPQDKMMQILTSQGIRFEEVLICPHFDEDNCQCRKPKTGLLTELMRSGKVNLSKSFVIGDRQTDIQLAENLCIEGILYKDNWPAIVTQLTTLNRSAQIARNTKETQISVAINLDQQANGEISTGLGFFDHMLDQIRTHANLGLNIQAKGDLHIDEHHLVEDIGIALGQAFKTALGTKSQIARYGFALPMDECKAECQLDLSGRASFVLNADFTRDKVGDLDVQMVEHFFKSFADNAAVSLILSVSEGNAHHQVEGLFKAFSRAIRMAIAADASQQMASSKGCL
;
A
#
# COMPACT_ATOMS: atom_id res chain seq x y z
N MET A 1 -19.04 -16.17 -7.25
CA MET A 1 -18.68 -14.95 -6.51
C MET A 1 -18.03 -13.99 -7.50
N SER A 2 -18.34 -12.69 -7.40
CA SER A 2 -17.72 -11.67 -8.24
C SER A 2 -16.27 -11.41 -7.81
N ALA A 3 -15.36 -11.26 -8.77
CA ALA A 3 -13.94 -10.98 -8.56
C ALA A 3 -13.56 -9.60 -9.11
N PRO A 4 -12.48 -8.97 -8.62
CA PRO A 4 -11.97 -7.73 -9.20
C PRO A 4 -11.29 -7.98 -10.56
N TYR A 5 -11.56 -7.15 -11.57
CA TYR A 5 -10.99 -7.25 -12.92
C TYR A 5 -10.21 -5.98 -13.29
N LEU A 6 -9.12 -6.16 -14.04
CA LEU A 6 -8.41 -5.07 -14.71
C LEU A 6 -8.57 -5.25 -16.22
N PHE A 7 -9.18 -4.26 -16.86
CA PHE A 7 -9.31 -4.15 -18.31
C PHE A 7 -8.18 -3.28 -18.83
N ILE A 8 -7.18 -3.87 -19.47
CA ILE A 8 -5.90 -3.23 -19.73
C ILE A 8 -5.73 -3.04 -21.24
N ASP A 9 -5.43 -1.82 -21.69
CA ASP A 9 -5.04 -1.61 -23.07
C ASP A 9 -3.70 -2.25 -23.39
N ARG A 10 -3.50 -2.62 -24.65
CA ARG A 10 -2.28 -3.22 -25.14
C ARG A 10 -1.25 -2.15 -25.47
N ASP A 11 -1.54 -1.32 -26.46
CA ASP A 11 -0.61 -0.35 -27.01
C ASP A 11 -0.54 0.87 -26.09
N GLY A 12 0.65 1.43 -25.89
CA GLY A 12 0.86 2.55 -24.96
C GLY A 12 0.72 2.19 -23.46
N THR A 13 0.32 0.96 -23.12
CA THR A 13 0.04 0.55 -21.73
C THR A 13 0.77 -0.73 -21.31
N ILE A 14 0.77 -1.77 -22.16
CA ILE A 14 1.58 -2.99 -21.96
C ILE A 14 2.85 -2.94 -22.81
N ILE A 15 2.71 -2.51 -24.07
CA ILE A 15 3.81 -2.35 -25.02
C ILE A 15 3.90 -0.90 -25.51
N GLU A 16 5.07 -0.51 -26.00
CA GLU A 16 5.27 0.79 -26.64
C GLU A 16 4.43 0.88 -27.92
N GLU A 17 3.72 2.00 -28.10
CA GLU A 17 3.05 2.31 -29.37
C GLU A 17 4.04 3.02 -30.32
N PRO A 18 4.26 2.49 -31.54
CA PRO A 18 5.14 3.13 -32.50
C PRO A 18 4.64 4.53 -32.89
N ILE A 19 5.52 5.53 -32.80
CA ILE A 19 5.18 6.94 -33.10
C ILE A 19 4.83 7.13 -34.59
N THR A 20 5.38 6.30 -35.47
CA THR A 20 5.29 6.44 -36.93
C THR A 20 3.92 6.09 -37.48
N ASP A 21 3.43 4.89 -37.17
CA ASP A 21 2.23 4.30 -37.77
C ASP A 21 1.26 3.74 -36.73
N LYS A 22 1.63 3.77 -35.44
CA LYS A 22 0.83 3.25 -34.32
C LYS A 22 0.48 1.77 -34.44
N GLN A 23 1.23 1.02 -35.25
CA GLN A 23 0.99 -0.40 -35.50
C GLN A 23 2.22 -1.22 -35.12
N VAL A 24 2.04 -2.13 -34.17
CA VAL A 24 3.02 -3.17 -33.82
C VAL A 24 2.74 -4.39 -34.71
N ASP A 25 3.30 -4.35 -35.92
CA ASP A 25 3.13 -5.30 -37.03
C ASP A 25 4.38 -6.17 -37.29
N SER A 26 5.41 -6.03 -36.44
CA SER A 26 6.66 -6.77 -36.55
C SER A 26 7.28 -7.01 -35.17
N LEU A 27 8.18 -8.00 -35.08
CA LEU A 27 8.86 -8.34 -33.83
C LEU A 27 9.85 -7.25 -33.38
N GLU A 28 10.40 -6.49 -34.32
CA GLU A 28 11.33 -5.39 -34.06
C GLU A 28 10.65 -4.20 -33.37
N LYS A 29 9.35 -4.01 -33.63
CA LYS A 29 8.53 -2.98 -32.98
C LYS A 29 8.01 -3.41 -31.60
N LEU A 30 8.11 -4.70 -31.25
CA LEU A 30 7.61 -5.20 -29.97
C LEU A 30 8.57 -4.82 -28.82
N ALA A 31 8.19 -3.81 -28.05
CA ALA A 31 8.86 -3.41 -26.82
C ALA A 31 7.87 -3.37 -25.65
N LEU A 32 8.19 -4.06 -24.54
CA LEU A 32 7.39 -3.99 -23.31
C LEU A 32 7.69 -2.69 -22.56
N LEU A 33 6.65 -2.08 -21.99
CA LEU A 33 6.82 -0.89 -21.16
C LEU A 33 7.53 -1.22 -19.82
N PRO A 34 8.32 -0.27 -19.26
CA PRO A 34 9.04 -0.49 -18.02
C PRO A 34 8.13 -0.95 -16.86
N ASN A 35 8.61 -1.93 -16.09
CA ASN A 35 7.93 -2.48 -14.91
C ASN A 35 6.56 -3.13 -15.15
N VAL A 36 6.11 -3.33 -16.40
CA VAL A 36 4.81 -3.96 -16.68
C VAL A 36 4.73 -5.39 -16.14
N ILE A 37 5.75 -6.22 -16.36
CA ILE A 37 5.77 -7.61 -15.89
C ILE A 37 5.63 -7.71 -14.35
N PRO A 38 6.51 -7.10 -13.54
CA PRO A 38 6.38 -7.19 -12.09
C PRO A 38 5.06 -6.59 -11.59
N ALA A 39 4.56 -5.53 -12.23
CA ALA A 39 3.28 -4.93 -11.87
C ALA A 39 2.09 -5.88 -12.08
N LEU A 40 1.98 -6.48 -13.26
CA LEU A 40 0.89 -7.43 -13.57
C LEU A 40 0.93 -8.67 -12.67
N LEU A 41 2.13 -9.18 -12.35
CA LEU A 41 2.29 -10.28 -11.40
C LEU A 41 1.81 -9.90 -9.99
N GLN A 42 2.15 -8.70 -9.51
CA GLN A 42 1.71 -8.22 -8.20
C GLN A 42 0.20 -7.97 -8.14
N LEU A 43 -0.39 -7.42 -9.21
CA LEU A 43 -1.84 -7.22 -9.29
C LEU A 43 -2.58 -8.57 -9.33
N GLN A 44 -2.07 -9.56 -10.06
CA GLN A 44 -2.62 -10.92 -10.04
C GLN A 44 -2.50 -11.58 -8.65
N SER A 45 -1.37 -11.41 -7.95
CA SER A 45 -1.21 -11.97 -6.61
C SER A 45 -2.13 -11.30 -5.57
N PHE A 46 -2.49 -10.04 -5.79
CA PHE A 46 -3.51 -9.32 -5.03
C PHE A 46 -4.96 -9.74 -5.37
N GLY A 47 -5.13 -10.60 -6.38
CA GLY A 47 -6.41 -11.22 -6.73
C GLY A 47 -7.13 -10.63 -7.94
N TYR A 48 -6.53 -9.66 -8.64
CA TYR A 48 -7.09 -9.13 -9.88
C TYR A 48 -7.07 -10.15 -11.02
N LYS A 49 -8.17 -10.24 -11.76
CA LYS A 49 -8.25 -10.94 -13.05
C LYS A 49 -7.91 -9.98 -14.18
N LEU A 50 -7.09 -10.42 -15.14
CA LEU A 50 -6.64 -9.56 -16.23
C LEU A 50 -7.43 -9.84 -17.51
N VAL A 51 -7.87 -8.77 -18.18
CA VAL A 51 -8.51 -8.83 -19.50
C VAL A 51 -7.83 -7.77 -20.38
N MET A 52 -7.38 -8.16 -21.56
CA MET A 52 -6.76 -7.22 -22.51
C MET A 52 -7.86 -6.68 -23.43
N VAL A 53 -7.91 -5.36 -23.63
CA VAL A 53 -8.92 -4.72 -24.49
C VAL A 53 -8.25 -3.67 -25.39
N SER A 54 -8.24 -3.90 -26.70
CA SER A 54 -7.52 -3.03 -27.63
C SER A 54 -8.28 -2.76 -28.94
N ASN A 55 -8.06 -1.58 -29.52
CA ASN A 55 -8.51 -1.21 -30.86
C ASN A 55 -7.33 -1.43 -31.82
N GLN A 56 -7.52 -2.20 -32.89
CA GLN A 56 -6.48 -2.50 -33.88
C GLN A 56 -7.01 -2.14 -35.27
N ASP A 57 -6.79 -0.89 -35.67
CA ASP A 57 -7.37 -0.30 -36.89
C ASP A 57 -6.94 -1.07 -38.15
N GLY A 58 -7.93 -1.64 -38.84
CA GLY A 58 -7.70 -2.35 -40.10
C GLY A 58 -7.17 -3.77 -39.94
N LEU A 59 -7.20 -4.35 -38.73
CA LEU A 59 -6.71 -5.72 -38.53
C LEU A 59 -7.45 -6.72 -39.42
N GLY A 60 -6.69 -7.41 -40.26
CA GLY A 60 -7.20 -8.41 -41.21
C GLY A 60 -7.50 -7.85 -42.61
N THR A 61 -7.24 -6.56 -42.86
CA THR A 61 -7.28 -5.99 -44.22
C THR A 61 -5.92 -6.12 -44.90
N ASP A 62 -5.84 -5.76 -46.18
CA ASP A 62 -4.58 -5.73 -46.93
C ASP A 62 -3.57 -4.71 -46.37
N SER A 63 -4.05 -3.65 -45.69
CA SER A 63 -3.19 -2.63 -45.08
C SER A 63 -2.66 -3.03 -43.71
N PHE A 64 -3.33 -3.97 -43.02
CA PHE A 64 -2.83 -4.54 -41.78
C PHE A 64 -3.18 -6.03 -41.67
N PRO A 65 -2.43 -6.89 -42.39
CA PRO A 65 -2.70 -8.31 -42.43
C PRO A 65 -2.67 -8.96 -41.05
N LYS A 66 -3.56 -9.94 -40.83
CA LYS A 66 -3.64 -10.65 -39.55
C LYS A 66 -2.31 -11.31 -39.15
N ALA A 67 -1.55 -11.82 -40.11
CA ALA A 67 -0.25 -12.46 -39.84
C ALA A 67 0.77 -11.48 -39.23
N ASP A 68 0.74 -10.23 -39.68
CA ASP A 68 1.66 -9.18 -39.22
C ASP A 68 1.30 -8.73 -37.79
N PHE A 69 0.01 -8.76 -37.43
CA PHE A 69 -0.43 -8.57 -36.04
C PHE A 69 -0.15 -9.79 -35.15
N ASP A 70 -0.44 -11.00 -35.65
CA ASP A 70 -0.34 -12.24 -34.88
C ASP A 70 1.10 -12.49 -34.40
N ALA A 71 2.11 -12.25 -35.24
CA ALA A 71 3.51 -12.50 -34.88
C ALA A 71 3.98 -11.77 -33.60
N PRO A 72 3.88 -10.43 -33.50
CA PRO A 72 4.20 -9.71 -32.26
C PRO A 72 3.19 -9.96 -31.13
N GLN A 73 1.89 -10.13 -31.43
CA GLN A 73 0.88 -10.44 -30.41
C GLN A 73 1.20 -11.77 -29.71
N ASP A 74 1.44 -12.83 -30.46
CA ASP A 74 1.75 -14.15 -29.94
C ASP A 74 3.08 -14.14 -29.19
N LYS A 75 4.08 -13.39 -29.68
CA LYS A 75 5.35 -13.24 -28.97
C LYS A 75 5.19 -12.54 -27.64
N MET A 76 4.41 -11.46 -27.57
CA MET A 76 4.07 -10.78 -26.33
C MET A 76 3.35 -11.73 -25.37
N MET A 77 2.31 -12.44 -25.84
CA MET A 77 1.57 -13.39 -25.03
C MET A 77 2.45 -14.54 -24.52
N GLN A 78 3.39 -15.03 -25.34
CA GLN A 78 4.39 -16.01 -24.94
C GLN A 78 5.27 -15.48 -23.80
N ILE A 79 5.79 -14.26 -23.93
CA ILE A 79 6.63 -13.64 -22.88
C ILE A 79 5.83 -13.52 -21.59
N LEU A 80 4.66 -12.90 -21.62
CA LEU A 80 3.81 -12.68 -20.43
C LEU A 80 3.43 -14.01 -19.76
N THR A 81 2.96 -14.99 -20.54
CA THR A 81 2.56 -16.30 -20.03
C THR A 81 3.74 -17.07 -19.44
N SER A 82 4.94 -16.96 -20.04
CA SER A 82 6.16 -17.61 -19.51
C SER A 82 6.56 -17.09 -18.13
N GLN A 83 6.17 -15.86 -17.79
CA GLN A 83 6.39 -15.28 -16.46
C GLN A 83 5.26 -15.58 -15.48
N GLY A 84 4.18 -16.24 -15.92
CA GLY A 84 3.02 -16.56 -15.10
C GLY A 84 1.87 -15.55 -15.18
N ILE A 85 1.96 -14.54 -16.06
CA ILE A 85 0.88 -13.58 -16.29
C ILE A 85 -0.19 -14.25 -17.16
N ARG A 86 -1.46 -14.18 -16.74
CA ARG A 86 -2.57 -14.83 -17.43
C ARG A 86 -3.72 -13.85 -17.65
N PHE A 87 -4.03 -13.60 -18.91
CA PHE A 87 -5.25 -12.93 -19.32
C PHE A 87 -6.37 -13.96 -19.43
N GLU A 88 -7.52 -13.70 -18.80
CA GLU A 88 -8.70 -14.55 -18.95
C GLU A 88 -9.31 -14.39 -20.35
N GLU A 89 -9.28 -13.17 -20.88
CA GLU A 89 -9.75 -12.83 -22.22
C GLU A 89 -8.82 -11.80 -22.87
N VAL A 90 -8.67 -11.89 -24.19
CA VAL A 90 -8.00 -10.91 -25.05
C VAL A 90 -9.02 -10.47 -26.09
N LEU A 91 -9.47 -9.22 -25.98
CA LEU A 91 -10.58 -8.67 -26.73
C LEU A 91 -10.07 -7.56 -27.66
N ILE A 92 -10.19 -7.80 -28.96
CA ILE A 92 -9.62 -6.93 -29.99
C ILE A 92 -10.71 -6.50 -30.94
N CYS A 93 -10.83 -5.19 -31.16
CA CYS A 93 -11.70 -4.65 -32.20
C CYS A 93 -10.87 -4.35 -33.46
N PRO A 94 -11.12 -5.00 -34.61
CA PRO A 94 -10.31 -4.86 -35.82
C PRO A 94 -10.70 -3.66 -36.71
N HIS A 95 -11.78 -2.97 -36.36
CA HIS A 95 -12.44 -1.99 -37.21
C HIS A 95 -11.79 -0.61 -37.12
N PHE A 96 -11.86 0.14 -38.22
CA PHE A 96 -11.55 1.56 -38.23
C PHE A 96 -12.60 2.36 -37.44
N ASP A 97 -12.30 3.61 -37.11
CA ASP A 97 -13.22 4.49 -36.40
C ASP A 97 -14.49 4.78 -37.23
N GLU A 98 -14.32 4.94 -38.54
CA GLU A 98 -15.40 5.23 -39.50
C GLU A 98 -16.39 4.07 -39.69
N ASP A 99 -15.99 2.83 -39.38
CA ASP A 99 -16.87 1.66 -39.46
C ASP A 99 -18.01 1.71 -38.42
N ASN A 100 -17.90 2.58 -37.41
CA ASN A 100 -18.90 2.81 -36.37
C ASN A 100 -19.42 1.52 -35.68
N CYS A 101 -18.58 0.49 -35.60
CA CYS A 101 -18.92 -0.79 -34.98
C CYS A 101 -19.21 -0.63 -33.48
N GLN A 102 -19.84 -1.63 -32.86
CA GLN A 102 -20.13 -1.60 -31.42
C GLN A 102 -18.96 -2.08 -30.55
N CYS A 103 -17.94 -2.73 -31.14
CA CYS A 103 -16.82 -3.29 -30.39
C CYS A 103 -15.75 -2.26 -29.99
N ARG A 104 -15.61 -1.18 -30.76
CA ARG A 104 -14.48 -0.24 -30.65
C ARG A 104 -14.58 0.57 -29.36
N LYS A 105 -13.52 0.60 -28.55
CA LYS A 105 -13.42 1.52 -27.40
C LYS A 105 -13.58 2.96 -27.91
N PRO A 106 -14.41 3.82 -27.27
CA PRO A 106 -14.89 3.68 -25.89
C PRO A 106 -16.21 2.91 -25.73
N LYS A 107 -16.77 2.30 -26.78
CA LYS A 107 -17.98 1.49 -26.67
C LYS A 107 -17.69 0.19 -25.92
N THR A 108 -18.72 -0.37 -25.29
CA THR A 108 -18.60 -1.52 -24.38
C THR A 108 -18.85 -2.87 -25.06
N GLY A 109 -18.96 -2.91 -26.40
CA GLY A 109 -19.44 -4.10 -27.11
C GLY A 109 -18.64 -5.36 -26.83
N LEU A 110 -17.30 -5.26 -26.82
CA LEU A 110 -16.40 -6.39 -26.51
C LEU A 110 -16.62 -6.95 -25.10
N LEU A 111 -16.99 -6.11 -24.14
CA LEU A 111 -17.06 -6.48 -22.73
C LEU A 111 -18.47 -6.84 -22.27
N THR A 112 -19.47 -6.69 -23.15
CA THR A 112 -20.89 -6.81 -22.77
C THR A 112 -21.22 -8.18 -22.18
N GLU A 113 -20.68 -9.25 -22.74
CA GLU A 113 -20.89 -10.61 -22.22
C GLU A 113 -20.27 -10.78 -20.82
N LEU A 114 -19.00 -10.41 -20.67
CA LEU A 114 -18.29 -10.52 -19.40
C LEU A 114 -18.97 -9.68 -18.30
N MET A 115 -19.38 -8.45 -18.60
CA MET A 115 -20.07 -7.59 -17.64
C MET A 115 -21.44 -8.13 -17.23
N ARG A 116 -22.15 -8.83 -18.13
CA ARG A 116 -23.45 -9.48 -17.83
C ARG A 116 -23.31 -10.82 -17.13
N SER A 117 -22.12 -11.42 -17.11
CA SER A 117 -21.88 -12.74 -16.50
C SER A 117 -22.05 -12.78 -14.97
N GLY A 118 -22.07 -11.61 -14.31
CA GLY A 118 -22.08 -11.51 -12.84
C GLY A 118 -20.74 -11.85 -12.18
N LYS A 119 -19.69 -12.10 -12.97
CA LYS A 119 -18.33 -12.39 -12.47
C LYS A 119 -17.55 -11.14 -12.03
N VAL A 120 -17.90 -9.96 -12.54
CA VAL A 120 -17.12 -8.73 -12.34
C VAL A 120 -17.60 -7.98 -11.09
N ASN A 121 -16.68 -7.66 -10.18
CA ASN A 121 -16.93 -6.77 -9.06
C ASN A 121 -16.68 -5.32 -9.49
N LEU A 122 -17.74 -4.60 -9.86
CA LEU A 122 -17.65 -3.24 -10.42
C LEU A 122 -16.91 -2.26 -9.50
N SER A 123 -17.14 -2.31 -8.18
CA SER A 123 -16.53 -1.36 -7.24
C SER A 123 -15.04 -1.62 -6.97
N LYS A 124 -14.48 -2.69 -7.54
CA LYS A 124 -13.07 -3.08 -7.42
C LYS A 124 -12.49 -3.47 -8.77
N SER A 125 -13.07 -2.99 -9.86
CA SER A 125 -12.58 -3.23 -11.21
C SER A 125 -12.24 -1.91 -11.88
N PHE A 126 -11.24 -1.93 -12.76
CA PHE A 126 -10.67 -0.72 -13.34
C PHE A 126 -10.37 -0.92 -14.82
N VAL A 127 -10.48 0.15 -15.60
CA VAL A 127 -9.85 0.21 -16.93
C VAL A 127 -8.50 0.91 -16.77
N ILE A 128 -7.46 0.37 -17.39
CA ILE A 128 -6.12 0.96 -17.42
C ILE A 128 -5.73 1.16 -18.89
N GLY A 129 -5.45 2.39 -19.28
CA GLY A 129 -5.06 2.73 -20.64
C GLY A 129 -4.37 4.08 -20.72
N ASP A 130 -3.71 4.38 -21.84
CA ASP A 130 -2.97 5.62 -22.08
C ASP A 130 -3.83 6.71 -22.74
N ARG A 131 -5.04 6.38 -23.21
CA ARG A 131 -5.90 7.31 -23.97
C ARG A 131 -7.17 7.68 -23.23
N GLN A 132 -7.73 8.82 -23.62
CA GLN A 132 -9.06 9.26 -23.14
C GLN A 132 -10.17 8.29 -23.55
N THR A 133 -9.99 7.54 -24.63
CA THR A 133 -10.93 6.49 -25.04
C THR A 133 -11.02 5.36 -24.01
N ASP A 134 -9.96 5.09 -23.24
CA ASP A 134 -9.98 4.09 -22.17
C ASP A 134 -10.70 4.60 -20.93
N ILE A 135 -10.49 5.88 -20.59
CA ILE A 135 -11.23 6.54 -19.51
C ILE A 135 -12.73 6.59 -19.84
N GLN A 136 -13.06 6.97 -21.07
CA GLN A 136 -14.45 6.99 -21.52
C GLN A 136 -15.06 5.58 -21.58
N LEU A 137 -14.28 4.54 -21.89
CA LEU A 137 -14.71 3.15 -21.76
C LEU A 137 -15.06 2.83 -20.29
N ALA A 138 -14.21 3.23 -19.34
CA ALA A 138 -14.45 3.02 -17.91
C ALA A 138 -15.76 3.67 -17.46
N GLU A 139 -16.00 4.92 -17.88
CA GLU A 139 -17.24 5.65 -17.62
C GLU A 139 -18.46 4.91 -18.20
N ASN A 140 -18.36 4.44 -19.44
CA ASN A 140 -19.45 3.68 -20.08
C ASN A 140 -19.72 2.33 -19.41
N LEU A 141 -18.72 1.76 -18.74
CA LEU A 141 -18.83 0.54 -17.93
C LEU A 141 -19.25 0.82 -16.48
N CYS A 142 -19.34 2.09 -16.08
CA CYS A 142 -19.59 2.52 -14.69
C CYS A 142 -18.52 2.00 -13.70
N ILE A 143 -17.26 1.97 -14.13
CA ILE A 143 -16.10 1.63 -13.29
C ILE A 143 -15.04 2.74 -13.36
N GLU A 144 -14.07 2.72 -12.46
CA GLU A 144 -13.01 3.73 -12.43
C GLU A 144 -11.98 3.50 -13.55
N GLY A 145 -11.57 4.58 -14.21
CA GLY A 145 -10.52 4.58 -15.22
C GLY A 145 -9.21 5.13 -14.67
N ILE A 146 -8.10 4.45 -14.96
CA ILE A 146 -6.75 4.86 -14.59
C ILE A 146 -5.98 5.20 -15.85
N LEU A 147 -5.64 6.48 -16.00
CA LEU A 147 -4.81 6.94 -17.11
C LEU A 147 -3.36 6.57 -16.84
N TYR A 148 -2.80 5.70 -17.66
CA TYR A 148 -1.40 5.31 -17.61
C TYR A 148 -0.50 6.51 -17.97
N LYS A 149 0.52 6.76 -17.14
CA LYS A 149 1.50 7.85 -17.30
C LYS A 149 2.92 7.32 -17.05
N ASP A 150 3.30 6.27 -17.79
CA ASP A 150 4.63 5.66 -17.77
C ASP A 150 5.11 5.17 -16.38
N ASN A 151 4.17 4.85 -15.49
CA ASN A 151 4.48 4.50 -14.10
C ASN A 151 3.59 3.39 -13.55
N TRP A 152 3.89 2.16 -13.98
CA TRP A 152 3.24 0.95 -13.44
C TRP A 152 3.35 0.81 -11.92
N PRO A 153 4.50 1.09 -11.26
CA PRO A 153 4.59 1.04 -9.80
C PRO A 153 3.55 1.91 -9.10
N ALA A 154 3.25 3.11 -9.61
CA ALA A 154 2.23 3.97 -9.02
C ALA A 154 0.81 3.36 -9.10
N ILE A 155 0.47 2.72 -10.22
CA ILE A 155 -0.81 2.01 -10.38
C ILE A 155 -0.91 0.83 -9.43
N VAL A 156 0.17 0.05 -9.31
CA VAL A 156 0.23 -1.06 -8.35
C VAL A 156 0.01 -0.54 -6.94
N THR A 157 0.70 0.53 -6.54
CA THR A 157 0.49 1.18 -5.24
C THR A 157 -0.97 1.60 -5.10
N GLN A 158 -1.55 2.34 -6.05
CA GLN A 158 -2.96 2.78 -5.99
C GLN A 158 -3.94 1.61 -5.80
N LEU A 159 -3.73 0.50 -6.50
CA LEU A 159 -4.68 -0.62 -6.55
C LEU A 159 -4.49 -1.68 -5.47
N THR A 160 -3.31 -1.72 -4.83
CA THR A 160 -2.97 -2.72 -3.79
C THR A 160 -2.81 -2.10 -2.41
N THR A 161 -2.67 -0.78 -2.33
CA THR A 161 -2.57 -0.06 -1.07
C THR A 161 -3.97 0.11 -0.49
N LEU A 162 -4.20 -0.47 0.67
CA LEU A 162 -5.50 -0.42 1.37
C LEU A 162 -5.83 0.98 1.93
N ASN A 163 -4.94 1.98 1.72
CA ASN A 163 -4.98 3.33 2.28
C ASN A 163 -5.34 3.30 3.78
N ARG A 164 -4.61 2.46 4.51
CA ARG A 164 -4.79 2.20 5.94
C ARG A 164 -4.46 3.47 6.72
N SER A 165 -5.49 4.26 6.96
CA SER A 165 -5.37 5.56 7.61
C SER A 165 -6.44 5.75 8.67
N ALA A 166 -6.12 6.56 9.67
CA ALA A 166 -7.05 6.94 10.71
C ALA A 166 -6.65 8.28 11.32
N GLN A 167 -7.66 8.99 11.83
CA GLN A 167 -7.46 10.20 12.62
C GLN A 167 -8.23 10.07 13.93
N ILE A 168 -7.57 10.37 15.03
CA ILE A 168 -8.14 10.35 16.38
C ILE A 168 -7.89 11.71 17.02
N ALA A 169 -8.95 12.32 17.54
CA ALA A 169 -8.88 13.48 18.39
C ALA A 169 -9.28 13.07 19.81
N ARG A 170 -8.45 13.41 20.80
CA ARG A 170 -8.66 13.09 22.21
C ARG A 170 -8.44 14.36 23.03
N ASN A 171 -9.49 14.83 23.68
CA ASN A 171 -9.46 16.05 24.48
C ASN A 171 -9.97 15.76 25.90
N THR A 172 -9.17 16.10 26.90
CA THR A 172 -9.52 16.06 28.32
C THR A 172 -9.37 17.45 28.93
N LYS A 173 -9.43 17.53 30.25
CA LYS A 173 -9.09 18.77 30.98
C LYS A 173 -7.58 19.00 31.05
N GLU A 174 -6.78 17.95 30.88
CA GLU A 174 -5.32 17.97 31.00
C GLU A 174 -4.67 18.16 29.62
N THR A 175 -5.21 17.50 28.58
CA THR A 175 -4.60 17.43 27.25
C THR A 175 -5.56 17.68 26.09
N GLN A 176 -5.03 18.15 24.98
CA GLN A 176 -5.71 18.28 23.69
C GLN A 176 -4.81 17.67 22.62
N ILE A 177 -5.24 16.56 22.02
CA ILE A 177 -4.42 15.74 21.14
C ILE A 177 -5.16 15.44 19.86
N SER A 178 -4.47 15.60 18.73
CA SER A 178 -4.88 15.12 17.41
C SER A 178 -3.76 14.27 16.83
N VAL A 179 -4.07 13.01 16.51
CA VAL A 179 -3.17 12.08 15.83
C VAL A 179 -3.81 11.68 14.50
N ALA A 180 -3.07 11.84 13.40
CA ALA A 180 -3.41 11.25 12.10
C ALA A 180 -2.29 10.33 11.65
N ILE A 181 -2.63 9.10 11.28
CA ILE A 181 -1.68 8.08 10.82
C ILE A 181 -2.10 7.54 9.46
N ASN A 182 -1.14 7.28 8.59
CA ASN A 182 -1.31 6.50 7.36
C ASN A 182 -0.21 5.45 7.27
N LEU A 183 -0.58 4.18 7.46
CA LEU A 183 0.34 3.04 7.47
C LEU A 183 0.98 2.74 6.12
N ASP A 184 0.43 3.30 5.03
CA ASP A 184 0.84 3.01 3.66
C ASP A 184 1.46 4.21 2.93
N GLN A 185 1.59 5.36 3.58
CA GLN A 185 2.21 6.55 3.02
C GLN A 185 3.68 6.66 3.43
N GLN A 186 4.54 7.18 2.56
CA GLN A 186 5.94 7.46 2.92
C GLN A 186 6.05 8.44 4.09
N ALA A 187 7.17 8.39 4.81
CA ALA A 187 7.45 9.19 6.01
C ALA A 187 7.17 10.70 5.83
N ASN A 188 5.95 11.13 6.18
CA ASN A 188 5.49 12.50 6.05
C ASN A 188 4.60 12.92 7.25
N GLY A 189 4.38 14.23 7.38
CA GLY A 189 3.55 14.81 8.45
C GLY A 189 4.33 15.79 9.31
N GLU A 190 3.76 16.18 10.44
CA GLU A 190 4.32 17.16 11.38
C GLU A 190 4.04 16.67 12.80
N ILE A 191 5.03 16.78 13.69
CA ILE A 191 4.93 16.35 15.08
C ILE A 191 5.24 17.55 15.95
N SER A 192 4.31 17.92 16.81
CA SER A 192 4.48 18.95 17.82
C SER A 192 3.72 18.58 19.08
N THR A 193 4.47 18.24 20.12
CA THR A 193 3.92 17.93 21.45
C THR A 193 4.27 19.00 22.48
N GLY A 194 5.29 19.81 22.20
CA GLY A 194 5.87 20.76 23.15
C GLY A 194 7.01 20.17 23.98
N LEU A 195 7.34 18.89 23.78
CA LEU A 195 8.51 18.22 24.35
C LEU A 195 9.48 17.84 23.22
N GLY A 196 10.62 18.53 23.14
CA GLY A 196 11.56 18.42 22.02
C GLY A 196 12.19 17.03 21.90
N PHE A 197 12.53 16.37 23.01
CA PHE A 197 13.07 15.01 22.95
C PHE A 197 11.99 13.99 22.55
N PHE A 198 10.76 14.16 23.03
CA PHE A 198 9.66 13.26 22.67
C PHE A 198 9.21 13.44 21.21
N ASP A 199 9.19 14.67 20.69
CA ASP A 199 8.97 14.95 19.27
C ASP A 199 10.00 14.22 18.39
N HIS A 200 11.28 14.25 18.79
CA HIS A 200 12.35 13.49 18.13
C HIS A 200 12.12 11.97 18.18
N MET A 201 11.66 11.42 19.30
CA MET A 201 11.33 10.00 19.44
C MET A 201 10.14 9.57 18.56
N LEU A 202 9.06 10.35 18.54
CA LEU A 202 7.91 10.10 17.67
C LEU A 202 8.30 10.21 16.18
N ASP A 203 9.24 11.09 15.84
CA ASP A 203 9.78 11.16 14.48
C ASP A 203 10.59 9.91 14.09
N GLN A 204 11.25 9.25 15.04
CA GLN A 204 11.87 7.95 14.78
C GLN A 204 10.82 6.92 14.36
N ILE A 205 9.61 6.95 14.94
CA ILE A 205 8.46 6.12 14.51
C ILE A 205 8.11 6.40 13.06
N ARG A 206 7.81 7.66 12.74
CA ARG A 206 7.47 8.08 11.38
C ARG A 206 8.51 7.64 10.35
N THR A 207 9.77 7.94 10.62
CA THR A 207 10.90 7.73 9.71
C THR A 207 11.22 6.24 9.53
N HIS A 208 11.37 5.49 10.62
CA HIS A 208 11.85 4.11 10.54
C HIS A 208 10.73 3.10 10.28
N ALA A 209 9.49 3.41 10.67
CA ALA A 209 8.34 2.63 10.24
C ALA A 209 7.93 2.93 8.78
N ASN A 210 8.39 4.07 8.25
CA ASN A 210 8.08 4.56 6.89
C ASN A 210 6.57 4.69 6.68
N LEU A 211 5.93 5.46 7.57
CA LEU A 211 4.50 5.73 7.60
C LEU A 211 4.24 7.24 7.69
N GLY A 212 3.06 7.69 7.26
CA GLY A 212 2.60 9.05 7.51
C GLY A 212 2.16 9.21 8.96
N LEU A 213 2.66 10.23 9.65
CA LEU A 213 2.32 10.53 11.04
C LEU A 213 2.28 12.03 11.29
N ASN A 214 1.10 12.52 11.70
CA ASN A 214 0.89 13.88 12.16
C ASN A 214 0.38 13.86 13.61
N ILE A 215 1.06 14.56 14.50
CA ILE A 215 0.71 14.66 15.91
C ILE A 215 0.73 16.15 16.29
N GLN A 216 -0.40 16.63 16.77
CA GLN A 216 -0.53 17.95 17.37
C GLN A 216 -1.07 17.76 18.77
N ALA A 217 -0.28 18.13 19.77
CA ALA A 217 -0.63 17.92 21.16
C ALA A 217 -0.29 19.14 22.02
N LYS A 218 -1.19 19.42 22.97
CA LYS A 218 -0.98 20.40 24.03
C LYS A 218 -1.39 19.75 25.35
N GLY A 219 -0.58 19.93 26.38
CA GLY A 219 -0.85 19.40 27.70
C GLY A 219 -0.50 20.38 28.81
N ASP A 220 -0.77 19.95 30.03
CA ASP A 220 -0.50 20.62 31.28
C ASP A 220 0.98 20.47 31.72
N LEU A 221 1.93 20.76 30.83
CA LEU A 221 3.39 20.64 31.05
C LEU A 221 3.95 21.44 32.25
N HIS A 222 3.14 22.32 32.85
CA HIS A 222 3.48 23.03 34.08
C HIS A 222 3.32 22.15 35.33
N ILE A 223 2.62 21.02 35.23
CA ILE A 223 2.55 19.96 36.23
C ILE A 223 3.72 19.00 36.00
N ASP A 224 3.66 18.23 34.91
CA ASP A 224 4.72 17.38 34.38
C ASP A 224 4.38 16.92 32.93
N GLU A 225 5.20 16.05 32.36
CA GLU A 225 5.02 15.46 31.03
C GLU A 225 4.04 14.26 31.00
N HIS A 226 3.57 13.76 32.14
CA HIS A 226 2.93 12.45 32.27
C HIS A 226 1.65 12.33 31.46
N HIS A 227 0.68 13.19 31.73
CA HIS A 227 -0.63 13.15 31.06
C HIS A 227 -0.48 13.30 29.55
N LEU A 228 0.43 14.17 29.11
CA LEU A 228 0.68 14.40 27.69
C LEU A 228 1.22 13.15 27.00
N VAL A 229 2.28 12.54 27.55
CA VAL A 229 2.93 11.37 26.94
C VAL A 229 2.00 10.15 26.96
N GLU A 230 1.30 9.91 28.07
CA GLU A 230 0.31 8.83 28.21
C GLU A 230 -0.79 8.99 27.16
N ASP A 231 -1.41 10.18 27.09
CA ASP A 231 -2.56 10.42 26.23
C ASP A 231 -2.19 10.39 24.74
N ILE A 232 -0.95 10.76 24.37
CA ILE A 232 -0.43 10.56 23.02
C ILE A 232 -0.28 9.07 22.72
N GLY A 233 0.24 8.29 23.66
CA GLY A 233 0.30 6.82 23.53
C GLY A 233 -1.07 6.19 23.31
N ILE A 234 -2.09 6.64 24.07
CA ILE A 234 -3.49 6.22 23.91
C ILE A 234 -4.01 6.56 22.50
N ALA A 235 -3.92 7.83 22.11
CA ALA A 235 -4.47 8.31 20.84
C ALA A 235 -3.77 7.66 19.64
N LEU A 236 -2.45 7.49 19.70
CA LEU A 236 -1.66 6.81 18.67
C LEU A 236 -2.02 5.33 18.57
N GLY A 237 -2.18 4.62 19.70
CA GLY A 237 -2.60 3.22 19.71
C GLY A 237 -3.99 3.03 19.08
N GLN A 238 -4.94 3.91 19.40
CA GLN A 238 -6.29 3.91 18.82
C GLN A 238 -6.26 4.19 17.31
N ALA A 239 -5.48 5.18 16.87
CA ALA A 239 -5.33 5.52 15.47
C ALA A 239 -4.69 4.35 14.70
N PHE A 240 -3.63 3.76 15.25
CA PHE A 240 -2.96 2.61 14.66
C PHE A 240 -3.90 1.40 14.51
N LYS A 241 -4.67 1.06 15.56
CA LYS A 241 -5.65 -0.03 15.51
C LYS A 241 -6.73 0.20 14.45
N THR A 242 -7.23 1.43 14.36
CA THR A 242 -8.27 1.82 13.40
C THR A 242 -7.72 1.74 11.98
N ALA A 243 -6.53 2.29 11.73
CA ALA A 243 -5.88 2.26 10.43
C ALA A 243 -5.56 0.82 9.98
N LEU A 244 -5.14 -0.04 10.91
CA LEU A 244 -4.83 -1.44 10.62
C LEU A 244 -6.06 -2.24 10.16
N GLY A 245 -7.25 -1.90 10.67
CA GLY A 245 -8.51 -2.52 10.28
C GLY A 245 -8.52 -4.04 10.49
N THR A 246 -9.08 -4.78 9.53
CA THR A 246 -9.01 -6.26 9.51
C THR A 246 -7.58 -6.73 9.27
N LYS A 247 -7.05 -7.52 10.20
CA LYS A 247 -5.67 -8.02 10.21
C LYS A 247 -5.43 -9.21 9.27
N SER A 248 -5.96 -9.10 8.06
CA SER A 248 -5.76 -10.04 6.95
C SER A 248 -4.68 -9.52 6.02
N GLN A 249 -3.91 -10.42 5.38
CA GLN A 249 -2.90 -10.08 4.37
C GLN A 249 -1.77 -9.16 4.87
N ILE A 250 -1.43 -9.27 6.15
CA ILE A 250 -0.27 -8.62 6.76
C ILE A 250 0.67 -9.67 7.34
N ALA A 251 1.96 -9.34 7.45
CA ALA A 251 2.96 -10.23 8.03
C ALA A 251 2.71 -10.55 9.52
N ARG A 252 1.96 -9.67 10.22
CA ARG A 252 1.53 -9.77 11.63
C ARG A 252 2.65 -9.66 12.67
N TYR A 253 3.80 -10.26 12.41
CA TYR A 253 4.93 -10.29 13.32
C TYR A 253 6.03 -9.34 12.88
N GLY A 254 6.69 -8.71 13.86
CA GLY A 254 7.81 -7.82 13.64
C GLY A 254 8.88 -8.01 14.69
N PHE A 255 10.15 -7.87 14.30
CA PHE A 255 11.28 -8.00 15.20
C PHE A 255 12.43 -7.09 14.76
N ALA A 256 13.17 -6.50 15.69
CA ALA A 256 14.26 -5.55 15.37
C ALA A 256 15.42 -5.65 16.37
N LEU A 257 16.65 -5.36 15.91
CA LEU A 257 17.94 -5.49 16.61
C LEU A 257 19.00 -4.54 15.97
N PRO A 258 20.23 -4.44 16.50
CA PRO A 258 20.75 -3.49 17.50
C PRO A 258 20.88 -2.01 17.02
N MET A 259 21.24 -1.09 17.92
CA MET A 259 21.60 0.31 17.61
C MET A 259 22.86 0.76 18.37
N ASP A 260 23.91 1.10 17.63
CA ASP A 260 25.19 1.58 18.16
C ASP A 260 25.74 0.69 19.29
N GLU A 261 26.10 1.25 20.46
CA GLU A 261 26.57 0.47 21.62
C GLU A 261 25.43 -0.17 22.42
N CYS A 262 24.17 0.20 22.15
CA CYS A 262 22.98 -0.31 22.83
C CYS A 262 22.33 -1.46 22.04
N LYS A 263 22.17 -2.61 22.67
CA LYS A 263 21.37 -3.72 22.11
C LYS A 263 19.89 -3.47 22.40
N ALA A 264 19.22 -2.66 21.58
CA ALA A 264 17.78 -2.49 21.62
C ALA A 264 17.07 -3.58 20.79
N GLU A 265 16.08 -4.25 21.37
CA GLU A 265 15.30 -5.30 20.74
C GLU A 265 13.79 -5.02 20.84
N CYS A 266 13.05 -5.38 19.79
CA CYS A 266 11.60 -5.35 19.79
C CYS A 266 11.04 -6.69 19.29
N GLN A 267 10.02 -7.21 19.95
CA GLN A 267 9.18 -8.32 19.47
C GLN A 267 7.72 -7.86 19.46
N LEU A 268 7.11 -7.84 18.28
CA LEU A 268 5.75 -7.35 18.06
C LEU A 268 4.88 -8.44 17.44
N ASP A 269 3.71 -8.66 18.03
CA ASP A 269 2.61 -9.43 17.44
C ASP A 269 1.37 -8.54 17.38
N LEU A 270 0.81 -8.35 16.18
CA LEU A 270 -0.47 -7.67 15.93
C LEU A 270 -1.66 -8.56 16.35
N SER A 271 -1.63 -9.04 17.59
CA SER A 271 -2.34 -10.20 18.09
C SER A 271 -3.83 -10.01 18.40
N GLY A 272 -4.26 -8.74 18.53
CA GLY A 272 -5.60 -8.39 19.04
C GLY A 272 -5.69 -8.41 20.56
N ARG A 273 -4.58 -8.69 21.25
CA ARG A 273 -4.49 -8.77 22.71
C ARG A 273 -3.42 -7.82 23.23
N ALA A 274 -3.83 -6.93 24.12
CA ALA A 274 -2.94 -6.05 24.86
C ALA A 274 -2.02 -6.86 25.77
N SER A 275 -0.71 -6.75 25.54
CA SER A 275 0.33 -7.28 26.42
C SER A 275 1.59 -6.46 26.22
N PHE A 276 2.23 -6.02 27.30
CA PHE A 276 3.44 -5.21 27.23
C PHE A 276 4.47 -5.67 28.26
N VAL A 277 5.72 -5.74 27.85
CA VAL A 277 6.89 -5.98 28.72
C VAL A 277 8.02 -5.07 28.27
N LEU A 278 8.64 -4.36 29.22
CA LEU A 278 9.86 -3.59 29.02
C LEU A 278 10.96 -4.15 29.93
N ASN A 279 12.11 -4.47 29.35
CA ASN A 279 13.33 -4.85 30.07
C ASN A 279 14.41 -3.79 29.80
N ALA A 280 14.43 -2.73 30.59
CA ALA A 280 15.33 -1.60 30.40
C ALA A 280 15.80 -1.05 31.76
N ASP A 281 17.11 -1.11 31.99
CA ASP A 281 17.76 -0.41 33.09
C ASP A 281 18.39 0.87 32.53
N PHE A 282 17.64 1.98 32.61
CA PHE A 282 18.09 3.26 32.08
C PHE A 282 19.20 3.86 32.95
N THR A 283 20.26 4.36 32.31
CA THR A 283 21.43 4.91 33.04
C THR A 283 21.22 6.32 33.59
N ARG A 284 20.08 6.95 33.28
CA ARG A 284 19.69 8.29 33.74
C ARG A 284 18.19 8.35 33.97
N ASP A 285 17.75 9.21 34.89
CA ASP A 285 16.32 9.45 35.17
C ASP A 285 15.63 10.29 34.08
N LYS A 286 16.38 11.17 33.40
CA LYS A 286 15.84 12.04 32.34
C LYS A 286 16.77 12.15 31.14
N VAL A 287 16.17 12.25 29.95
CA VAL A 287 16.84 12.58 28.68
C VAL A 287 16.15 13.79 28.05
N GLY A 288 16.89 14.90 27.93
CA GLY A 288 16.29 16.17 27.52
C GLY A 288 15.20 16.62 28.50
N ASP A 289 13.98 16.78 27.99
CA ASP A 289 12.78 17.16 28.70
C ASP A 289 11.85 15.98 29.06
N LEU A 290 12.29 14.74 28.83
CA LEU A 290 11.51 13.52 29.08
C LEU A 290 12.10 12.70 30.23
N ASP A 291 11.29 12.41 31.25
CA ASP A 291 11.58 11.37 32.24
C ASP A 291 11.53 9.97 31.61
N VAL A 292 12.53 9.14 31.88
CA VAL A 292 12.64 7.82 31.25
C VAL A 292 11.52 6.87 31.67
N GLN A 293 10.85 7.12 32.80
CA GLN A 293 9.64 6.38 33.19
C GLN A 293 8.54 6.55 32.13
N MET A 294 8.49 7.69 31.45
CA MET A 294 7.48 7.96 30.43
C MET A 294 7.66 7.12 29.17
N VAL A 295 8.85 6.54 28.95
CA VAL A 295 9.09 5.57 27.87
C VAL A 295 8.24 4.32 28.10
N GLU A 296 8.22 3.80 29.34
CA GLU A 296 7.38 2.66 29.70
C GLU A 296 5.89 3.00 29.55
N HIS A 297 5.47 4.14 30.11
CA HIS A 297 4.08 4.59 30.05
C HIS A 297 3.59 4.80 28.61
N PHE A 298 4.42 5.39 27.74
CA PHE A 298 4.08 5.56 26.32
C PHE A 298 3.82 4.23 25.63
N PHE A 299 4.77 3.28 25.73
CA PHE A 299 4.64 1.99 25.04
C PHE A 299 3.55 1.11 25.63
N LYS A 300 3.34 1.16 26.96
CA LYS A 300 2.20 0.49 27.62
C LYS A 300 0.87 1.02 27.08
N SER A 301 0.72 2.34 27.07
CA SER A 301 -0.49 3.02 26.60
C SER A 301 -0.77 2.74 25.13
N PHE A 302 0.27 2.77 24.29
CA PHE A 302 0.18 2.35 22.90
C PHE A 302 -0.26 0.89 22.78
N ALA A 303 0.42 -0.04 23.45
CA ALA A 303 0.17 -1.48 23.30
C ALA A 303 -1.26 -1.87 23.71
N ASP A 304 -1.76 -1.27 24.80
CA ASP A 304 -3.11 -1.48 25.29
C ASP A 304 -4.17 -1.01 24.28
N ASN A 305 -4.00 0.20 23.75
CA ASN A 305 -4.97 0.83 22.87
C ASN A 305 -4.88 0.30 21.43
N ALA A 306 -3.69 -0.10 20.99
CA ALA A 306 -3.47 -0.80 19.72
C ALA A 306 -3.96 -2.26 19.76
N ALA A 307 -4.16 -2.82 20.96
CA ALA A 307 -4.43 -4.23 21.20
C ALA A 307 -3.38 -5.15 20.54
N VAL A 308 -2.12 -4.91 20.90
CA VAL A 308 -0.95 -5.66 20.41
C VAL A 308 -0.16 -6.26 21.55
N SER A 309 0.59 -7.30 21.25
CA SER A 309 1.57 -7.87 22.18
C SER A 309 2.95 -7.34 21.82
N LEU A 310 3.57 -6.62 22.75
CA LEU A 310 4.82 -5.89 22.55
C LEU A 310 5.81 -6.24 23.66
N ILE A 311 7.02 -6.64 23.27
CA ILE A 311 8.14 -6.85 24.19
C ILE A 311 9.29 -5.99 23.71
N LEU A 312 9.85 -5.20 24.62
CA LEU A 312 10.98 -4.33 24.39
C LEU A 312 12.10 -4.68 25.37
N SER A 313 13.34 -4.63 24.90
CA SER A 313 14.52 -4.72 25.76
C SER A 313 15.63 -3.82 25.27
N VAL A 314 16.46 -3.32 26.19
CA VAL A 314 17.68 -2.59 25.83
C VAL A 314 18.80 -2.88 26.83
N SER A 315 20.03 -3.06 26.33
CA SER A 315 21.20 -3.19 27.19
C SER A 315 21.56 -1.87 27.87
N GLU A 316 22.43 -1.94 28.87
CA GLU A 316 23.08 -0.77 29.45
C GLU A 316 23.86 0.02 28.37
N GLY A 317 23.90 1.34 28.51
CA GLY A 317 24.58 2.24 27.59
C GLY A 317 24.20 3.70 27.84
N ASN A 318 24.39 4.57 26.85
CA ASN A 318 23.95 5.96 26.97
C ASN A 318 22.41 6.03 27.00
N ALA A 319 21.81 6.67 28.01
CA ALA A 319 20.34 6.75 28.13
C ALA A 319 19.62 7.31 26.88
N HIS A 320 20.22 8.26 26.16
CA HIS A 320 19.68 8.73 24.88
C HIS A 320 19.64 7.58 23.86
N HIS A 321 20.75 6.88 23.70
CA HIS A 321 20.85 5.76 22.75
C HIS A 321 19.95 4.59 23.18
N GLN A 322 19.77 4.38 24.49
CA GLN A 322 18.82 3.39 25.01
C GLN A 322 17.40 3.70 24.54
N VAL A 323 16.91 4.93 24.78
CA VAL A 323 15.55 5.33 24.41
C VAL A 323 15.39 5.38 22.88
N GLU A 324 16.30 6.02 22.17
CA GLU A 324 16.25 6.11 20.70
C GLU A 324 16.31 4.72 20.04
N GLY A 325 17.11 3.82 20.60
CA GLY A 325 17.20 2.42 20.18
C GLY A 325 15.87 1.68 20.33
N LEU A 326 15.17 1.85 21.45
CA LEU A 326 13.84 1.27 21.67
C LEU A 326 12.83 1.77 20.62
N PHE A 327 12.78 3.08 20.39
CA PHE A 327 11.87 3.66 19.39
C PHE A 327 12.20 3.18 17.98
N LYS A 328 13.47 3.17 17.57
CA LYS A 328 13.88 2.65 16.25
C LYS A 328 13.58 1.17 16.08
N ALA A 329 13.86 0.35 17.09
CA ALA A 329 13.57 -1.08 17.07
C ALA A 329 12.05 -1.31 16.92
N PHE A 330 11.24 -0.63 17.74
CA PHE A 330 9.79 -0.66 17.63
C PHE A 330 9.29 -0.25 16.24
N SER A 331 9.84 0.83 15.67
CA SER A 331 9.46 1.36 14.36
C SER A 331 9.72 0.36 13.25
N ARG A 332 10.90 -0.29 13.26
CA ARG A 332 11.25 -1.34 12.29
C ARG A 332 10.36 -2.57 12.46
N ALA A 333 10.06 -2.97 13.69
CA ALA A 333 9.15 -4.06 13.97
C ALA A 333 7.73 -3.75 13.45
N ILE A 334 7.22 -2.53 13.63
CA ILE A 334 5.94 -2.09 13.03
C ILE A 334 5.99 -2.26 11.51
N ARG A 335 7.00 -1.71 10.83
CA ARG A 335 7.10 -1.77 9.36
C ARG A 335 7.03 -3.20 8.84
N MET A 336 7.72 -4.11 9.51
CA MET A 336 7.69 -5.53 9.19
C MET A 336 6.29 -6.10 9.41
N ALA A 337 5.70 -5.88 10.57
CA ALA A 337 4.42 -6.48 10.96
C ALA A 337 3.23 -6.00 10.10
N ILE A 338 3.25 -4.75 9.64
CA ILE A 338 2.18 -4.17 8.78
C ILE A 338 2.39 -4.42 7.29
N ALA A 339 3.54 -4.96 6.88
CA ALA A 339 3.84 -5.20 5.48
C ALA A 339 2.81 -6.15 4.87
N ALA A 340 2.42 -5.87 3.63
CA ALA A 340 1.51 -6.73 2.88
C ALA A 340 2.14 -8.12 2.70
N ASP A 341 1.38 -9.16 3.02
CA ASP A 341 1.76 -10.55 2.84
C ASP A 341 0.60 -11.30 2.19
N ALA A 342 0.63 -11.43 0.87
CA ALA A 342 -0.39 -12.12 0.08
C ALA A 342 -0.46 -13.63 0.36
N SER A 343 0.58 -14.22 0.99
CA SER A 343 0.53 -15.62 1.42
C SER A 343 -0.38 -15.84 2.64
N GLN A 344 -0.69 -14.76 3.37
CA GLN A 344 -1.49 -14.77 4.59
C GLN A 344 -2.94 -14.35 4.31
N GLN A 345 -3.79 -15.26 3.82
CA GLN A 345 -5.24 -14.99 3.69
C GLN A 345 -5.84 -14.49 5.02
N MET A 346 -5.41 -15.11 6.12
CA MET A 346 -5.61 -14.60 7.46
C MET A 346 -4.43 -15.01 8.34
N ALA A 347 -3.81 -14.04 9.01
CA ALA A 347 -2.61 -14.28 9.82
C ALA A 347 -2.95 -14.94 11.18
N SER A 348 -3.89 -15.90 11.24
CA SER A 348 -4.32 -16.57 12.47
C SER A 348 -4.86 -17.96 12.21
N SER A 349 -4.35 -18.96 12.94
CA SER A 349 -4.87 -20.33 12.90
C SER A 349 -6.28 -20.47 13.47
N LYS A 350 -6.75 -19.48 14.25
CA LYS A 350 -8.12 -19.47 14.82
C LYS A 350 -9.17 -18.91 13.84
N GLY A 351 -8.75 -18.38 12.70
CA GLY A 351 -9.68 -17.81 11.72
C GLY A 351 -10.29 -16.46 12.12
N CYS A 352 -9.77 -15.78 13.15
CA CYS A 352 -10.07 -14.37 13.46
C CYS A 352 -8.96 -13.69 14.29
N LEU A 353 -8.87 -12.36 14.22
CA LEU A 353 -7.99 -11.47 15.00
C LEU A 353 -8.61 -10.11 15.29
#